data_AF-A0A9Q8HUP7-F1
#
_entry.id   AF-A0A9Q8HUP7-F1
#
_cell.length_a   1.000
_cell.length_b   1.000
_cell.length_c   1.000
_cell.angle_alpha   90.00
_cell.angle_beta   90.00
_cell.angle_gamma   90.00
#
_symmetry.space_group_name_H-M   'P 1'
#
loop_
_entity.id
_entity.type
_entity.pdbx_description
1 polymer ?
#
loop_
_entity_poly.entity_id
_entity_poly.type
_entity_poly.pdbx_seq_one_letter_code
_entity_poly.pdbx_strand_id
1 'polypeptide(L)'
;MTFSGLEKIITSSGRRSISSSLLAYLLDAFDNGFDGIDLDLFQSNTGYVRTNITQVANYLKDKGIILIYYYRDQGDKNNRDYIEENIFGRWGKQHYKLTSDVLRLYRRN
;
A
#
# COMPACT_ATOMS: atom_id res chain seq x y z
N MET A 1 -14.00 0.65 11.41
CA MET A 1 -14.27 -0.09 10.15
C MET A 1 -14.82 -1.49 10.46
N THR A 2 -15.62 -2.11 9.58
CA THR A 2 -16.03 -3.53 9.69
C THR A 2 -15.48 -4.34 8.51
N PHE A 3 -15.40 -5.67 8.62
CA PHE A 3 -14.98 -6.52 7.50
C PHE A 3 -15.90 -6.41 6.29
N SER A 4 -17.22 -6.32 6.50
CA SER A 4 -18.17 -6.10 5.41
C SER A 4 -18.00 -4.73 4.75
N GLY A 5 -17.63 -3.69 5.51
CA GLY A 5 -17.29 -2.38 4.99
C GLY A 5 -16.01 -2.39 4.16
N LEU A 6 -14.98 -3.09 4.66
CA LEU A 6 -13.72 -3.27 3.93
C LEU A 6 -13.95 -4.05 2.62
N GLU A 7 -14.71 -5.14 2.65
CA GLU A 7 -15.02 -5.93 1.45
C GLU A 7 -15.76 -5.07 0.41
N LYS A 8 -16.73 -4.25 0.83
CA LYS A 8 -17.42 -3.31 -0.09
C LYS A 8 -16.45 -2.33 -0.76
N ILE A 9 -15.47 -1.81 -0.01
CA ILE A 9 -14.43 -0.93 -0.56
C ILE A 9 -13.56 -1.69 -1.58
N ILE A 10 -13.11 -2.89 -1.23
CA ILE A 10 -12.30 -3.75 -2.10
C ILE A 10 -13.04 -4.08 -3.40
N THR A 11 -14.31 -4.48 -3.33
CA THR A 11 -15.14 -4.78 -4.51
C THR A 11 -15.42 -3.54 -5.36
N SER A 12 -15.50 -2.35 -4.75
CA SER A 12 -15.81 -1.10 -5.44
C SER A 12 -14.59 -0.39 -6.03
N SER A 13 -13.40 -0.96 -5.90
CA SER A 13 -12.15 -0.40 -6.43
C SER A 13 -12.02 -0.41 -7.96
N GLY A 14 -12.96 -1.05 -8.68
CA GLY A 14 -12.88 -1.29 -10.13
C GLY A 14 -11.84 -2.35 -10.53
N ARG A 15 -10.95 -2.75 -9.62
CA ARG A 15 -9.87 -3.73 -9.84
C ARG A 15 -9.69 -4.59 -8.58
N ARG A 16 -10.76 -5.32 -8.21
CA ARG A 16 -10.84 -6.13 -6.99
C ARG A 16 -9.61 -7.00 -6.75
N SER A 17 -9.11 -7.69 -7.80
CA SER A 17 -7.94 -8.57 -7.69
C SER A 17 -6.69 -7.84 -7.20
N ILE A 18 -6.42 -6.64 -7.71
CA ILE A 18 -5.27 -5.82 -7.29
C ILE A 18 -5.49 -5.33 -5.85
N SER A 19 -6.70 -4.86 -5.52
CA SER A 19 -7.02 -4.36 -4.18
C SER A 19 -6.90 -5.45 -3.12
N SER A 20 -7.47 -6.62 -3.36
CA SER A 20 -7.37 -7.79 -2.48
C SER A 20 -5.93 -8.24 -2.32
N SER A 21 -5.17 -8.31 -3.43
CA SER A 21 -3.76 -8.72 -3.38
C SER A 21 -2.91 -7.71 -2.62
N LEU A 22 -3.09 -6.41 -2.86
CA LEU A 22 -2.33 -5.37 -2.16
C LEU A 22 -2.60 -5.40 -0.66
N LEU A 23 -3.87 -5.55 -0.26
CA LEU A 23 -4.23 -5.71 1.16
C LEU A 23 -3.58 -6.95 1.77
N ALA A 24 -3.65 -8.11 1.10
CA ALA A 24 -3.04 -9.36 1.59
C ALA A 24 -1.52 -9.23 1.75
N TYR A 25 -0.84 -8.67 0.75
CA TYR A 25 0.61 -8.45 0.80
C TYR A 25 0.99 -7.51 1.96
N LEU A 26 0.24 -6.42 2.16
CA LEU A 26 0.51 -5.51 3.27
C LEU A 26 0.25 -6.14 4.64
N LEU A 27 -0.76 -7.00 4.74
CA LEU A 27 -1.03 -7.81 5.92
C LEU A 27 0.14 -8.79 6.17
N ASP A 28 0.60 -9.51 5.15
CA ASP A 28 1.74 -10.43 5.27
C ASP A 28 3.03 -9.67 5.67
N ALA A 29 3.28 -8.51 5.08
CA ALA A 29 4.42 -7.68 5.44
C ALA A 29 4.39 -7.29 6.92
N PHE A 30 3.23 -6.84 7.42
CA PHE A 30 3.06 -6.52 8.83
C PHE A 30 3.33 -7.73 9.73
N ASP A 31 2.78 -8.89 9.39
CA ASP A 31 2.95 -10.12 10.19
C ASP A 31 4.41 -10.59 10.22
N ASN A 32 5.20 -10.27 9.19
CA ASN A 32 6.63 -10.56 9.13
C ASN A 32 7.50 -9.43 9.74
N GLY A 33 6.90 -8.42 10.37
CA GLY A 33 7.61 -7.30 10.99
C GLY A 33 8.16 -6.27 10.00
N PHE A 34 7.71 -6.30 8.74
CA PHE A 34 8.04 -5.27 7.75
C PHE A 34 7.10 -4.09 7.89
N ASP A 35 7.67 -2.90 7.85
CA ASP A 35 6.96 -1.64 7.91
C ASP A 35 6.44 -1.25 6.51
N GLY A 36 5.54 -2.06 5.94
CA GLY A 36 4.92 -1.80 4.62
C GLY A 36 5.63 -2.44 3.42
N ILE A 37 5.20 -2.05 2.21
CA ILE A 37 5.69 -2.61 0.94
C ILE A 37 5.96 -1.53 -0.09
N ASP A 38 7.08 -1.66 -0.81
CA ASP A 38 7.39 -0.82 -1.96
C ASP A 38 6.56 -1.22 -3.20
N LEU A 39 6.06 -0.23 -3.95
CA LEU A 39 5.35 -0.44 -5.21
C LEU A 39 6.13 -1.34 -6.19
N ASP A 40 7.45 -1.13 -6.29
CA ASP A 40 8.32 -1.90 -7.19
C ASP A 40 8.34 -3.39 -6.80
N LEU A 41 8.37 -3.70 -5.50
CA LEU A 41 8.33 -5.07 -4.99
C LEU A 41 6.98 -5.71 -5.27
N PHE A 42 5.89 -5.01 -4.97
CA PHE A 42 4.53 -5.51 -5.25
C PHE A 42 4.31 -5.77 -6.74
N GLN A 43 4.77 -4.86 -7.60
CA GLN A 43 4.73 -5.00 -9.05
C GLN A 43 5.52 -6.24 -9.51
N SER A 44 6.75 -6.42 -9.00
CA SER A 44 7.60 -7.56 -9.36
C SER A 44 6.98 -8.90 -8.95
N ASN A 45 6.35 -8.97 -7.78
CA ASN A 45 5.78 -10.21 -7.26
C ASN A 45 4.47 -10.61 -7.92
N THR A 46 3.67 -9.63 -8.38
CA THR A 46 2.33 -9.88 -8.92
C THR A 46 2.22 -9.77 -10.44
N GLY A 47 3.16 -9.08 -11.09
CA GLY A 47 3.11 -8.79 -12.53
C GLY A 47 2.02 -7.79 -12.94
N TYR A 48 1.31 -7.17 -11.99
CA TYR A 48 0.29 -6.16 -12.33
C TYR A 48 0.92 -4.91 -12.96
N VAL A 49 0.21 -4.34 -13.93
CA VAL A 49 0.65 -3.09 -14.59
C VAL A 49 0.70 -1.95 -13.57
N ARG A 50 1.84 -1.23 -13.52
CA ARG A 50 2.11 -0.15 -12.55
C ARG A 50 0.99 0.87 -12.43
N THR A 51 0.47 1.36 -13.55
CA THR A 51 -0.63 2.34 -13.59
C THR A 51 -1.89 1.83 -12.90
N ASN A 52 -2.17 0.53 -13.01
CA ASN A 52 -3.35 -0.06 -12.38
C ASN A 52 -3.15 -0.20 -10.87
N ILE A 53 -1.92 -0.52 -10.44
CA ILE A 53 -1.55 -0.56 -9.02
C ILE A 53 -1.68 0.83 -8.42
N THR A 54 -1.11 1.87 -9.04
CA THR A 54 -1.15 3.22 -8.50
C THR A 54 -2.57 3.79 -8.46
N GLN A 55 -3.41 3.51 -9.46
CA GLN A 55 -4.83 3.85 -9.43
C GLN A 55 -5.56 3.21 -8.23
N VAL A 56 -5.33 1.92 -8.00
CA VAL A 56 -5.92 1.20 -6.86
C VAL A 56 -5.39 1.71 -5.53
N ALA A 57 -4.08 1.93 -5.42
CA ALA A 57 -3.46 2.45 -4.21
C ALA A 57 -4.04 3.82 -3.84
N ASN A 58 -4.17 4.74 -4.81
CA ASN A 58 -4.81 6.04 -4.57
C ASN A 58 -6.27 5.89 -4.13
N TYR A 59 -7.04 5.02 -4.78
CA TYR A 59 -8.41 4.73 -4.34
C TYR A 59 -8.47 4.22 -2.89
N LEU A 60 -7.59 3.29 -2.52
CA LEU A 60 -7.53 2.73 -1.16
C LEU A 60 -7.06 3.77 -0.13
N LYS A 61 -6.13 4.66 -0.50
CA LYS A 61 -5.72 5.82 0.30
C LYS A 61 -6.91 6.74 0.56
N ASP A 62 -7.66 7.11 -0.46
CA ASP A 62 -8.84 7.99 -0.36
C ASP A 62 -9.95 7.38 0.50
N LYS A 63 -9.96 6.05 0.65
CA LYS A 63 -10.87 5.31 1.54
C LYS A 63 -10.31 5.04 2.94
N GLY A 64 -9.11 5.53 3.25
CA GLY A 64 -8.46 5.35 4.55
C GLY A 64 -8.03 3.92 4.84
N ILE A 65 -7.80 3.10 3.80
CA ILE A 65 -7.36 1.71 3.95
C ILE A 65 -5.82 1.64 4.05
N ILE A 66 -5.13 2.43 3.24
CA ILE A 66 -3.67 2.47 3.20
C ILE A 66 -3.13 3.90 3.30
N LEU A 67 -1.87 4.01 3.68
CA LEU A 67 -1.06 5.21 3.56
C LEU A 67 -0.12 5.04 2.36
N ILE A 68 0.17 6.15 1.67
CA ILE A 68 1.17 6.19 0.61
C ILE A 68 2.25 7.17 1.03
N TYR A 69 3.46 6.64 1.17
CA TYR A 69 4.68 7.40 1.37
C TYR A 69 5.52 7.43 0.11
N TYR A 70 6.31 8.48 -0.02
CA TYR A 70 7.25 8.69 -1.09
C TYR A 70 8.67 8.75 -0.51
N TYR A 71 9.61 8.22 -1.28
CA TYR A 71 11.03 8.30 -0.96
C TYR A 71 11.84 8.39 -2.26
N ARG A 72 13.11 8.76 -2.14
CA ARG A 72 14.08 8.68 -3.24
C ARG A 72 15.11 7.61 -2.90
N ASP A 73 15.51 6.82 -3.89
CA ASP A 73 16.58 5.86 -3.71
C ASP A 73 17.91 6.59 -3.52
N GLN A 74 18.47 6.54 -2.31
CA GLN A 74 19.77 7.14 -1.97
C GLN A 74 20.88 6.08 -1.83
N GLY A 75 20.61 4.82 -2.23
CA GLY A 75 21.57 3.72 -2.15
C GLY A 75 21.58 2.98 -0.80
N ASP A 76 21.14 3.62 0.29
CA ASP A 76 20.89 2.97 1.57
C ASP A 76 19.40 2.71 1.77
N LYS A 77 18.99 1.43 1.66
CA LYS A 77 17.59 1.02 1.85
C LYS A 77 17.14 1.10 3.30
N ASN A 78 18.05 1.08 4.25
CA ASN A 78 17.75 1.06 5.69
C ASN A 78 17.59 2.46 6.28
N ASN A 79 18.04 3.49 5.57
CA ASN A 79 17.96 4.88 6.00
C ASN A 79 17.15 5.74 5.00
N ARG A 80 15.97 5.24 4.63
CA ARG A 80 15.07 5.94 3.69
C ARG A 80 14.18 6.92 4.45
N ASP A 81 14.24 8.18 4.05
CA ASP A 81 13.28 9.19 4.50
C ASP A 81 11.97 9.04 3.73
N TYR A 82 10.92 8.70 4.46
CA TYR A 82 9.56 8.58 3.94
C TYR A 82 8.78 9.87 4.21
N ILE A 83 8.14 10.41 3.17
CA ILE A 83 7.30 11.61 3.25
C ILE A 83 5.92 11.35 2.63
N GLU A 84 4.89 12.07 3.05
CA GLU A 84 3.51 11.83 2.59
C GLU A 84 3.19 12.49 1.24
N GLU A 85 3.97 13.50 0.86
CA GLU A 85 3.82 14.25 -0.39
C GLU A 85 4.95 13.92 -1.37
N ASN A 86 4.62 13.79 -2.66
CA ASN A 86 5.64 13.52 -3.67
C ASN A 86 6.38 14.81 -4.09
N ILE A 87 7.34 15.24 -3.29
CA ILE A 87 8.23 16.37 -3.64
C ILE A 87 9.33 15.97 -4.64
N PHE A 88 9.52 14.67 -4.87
CA PHE A 88 10.56 14.12 -5.76
C PHE A 88 10.13 14.02 -7.23
N GLY A 89 8.85 14.30 -7.53
CA GLY A 89 8.28 14.22 -8.86
C GLY A 89 8.42 12.83 -9.47
N ARG A 90 8.93 12.76 -10.71
CA ARG A 90 9.11 11.49 -11.44
C ARG A 90 10.13 10.53 -10.81
N TRP A 91 10.96 11.02 -9.90
CA TRP A 91 11.99 10.24 -9.22
C TRP A 91 11.51 9.67 -7.88
N GLY A 92 10.31 10.03 -7.44
CA GLY A 92 9.69 9.50 -6.24
C GLY A 92 9.27 8.04 -6.41
N LYS A 93 9.78 7.18 -5.54
CA LYS A 93 9.29 5.81 -5.35
C LYS A 93 8.17 5.81 -4.33
N GLN A 94 7.26 4.85 -4.44
CA GLN A 94 6.10 4.73 -3.55
C GLN A 94 6.25 3.56 -2.60
N HIS A 95 5.81 3.79 -1.37
CA HIS A 95 5.81 2.83 -0.29
C HIS A 95 4.44 2.85 0.40
N TYR A 96 3.85 1.69 0.58
CA TYR A 96 2.48 1.54 1.06
C TYR A 96 2.44 0.91 2.44
N LYS A 97 1.57 1.42 3.32
CA LYS A 97 1.34 0.88 4.67
C LYS A 97 -0.14 0.74 4.96
N LEU A 98 -0.51 -0.16 5.86
CA LEU A 98 -1.88 -0.24 6.38
C LEU A 98 -2.15 0.93 7.32
N THR A 99 -3.38 1.44 7.32
CA THR A 99 -3.82 2.34 8.39
C THR A 99 -4.06 1.56 9.68
N SER A 100 -3.99 2.26 10.81
CA SER A 100 -4.27 1.70 12.14
C SER A 100 -5.69 1.15 12.25
N ASP A 101 -6.66 1.71 11.51
CA ASP A 101 -8.03 1.21 11.44
C ASP A 101 -8.12 -0.20 10.84
N VAL A 102 -7.33 -0.48 9.79
CA VAL A 102 -7.27 -1.81 9.18
C VAL A 102 -6.52 -2.77 10.09
N LEU A 103 -5.38 -2.37 10.67
CA LEU A 103 -4.65 -3.21 11.63
C LEU A 103 -5.53 -3.62 12.81
N ARG A 104 -6.26 -2.66 13.39
CA ARG A 104 -7.22 -2.92 14.48
C ARG A 104 -8.34 -3.87 14.07
N LEU A 105 -8.86 -3.74 12.84
CA LEU A 105 -9.88 -4.64 12.32
C LEU A 105 -9.39 -6.10 12.28
N TYR A 106 -8.12 -6.31 11.91
CA TYR A 106 -7.47 -7.63 11.91
C TYR A 106 -6.86 -8.02 13.28
N ARG A 107 -7.08 -7.23 14.34
CA ARG A 107 -6.52 -7.44 15.68
C ARG A 107 -4.99 -7.49 15.70
N ARG A 108 -4.38 -6.63 14.89
CA ARG A 108 -2.94 -6.44 14.77
C ARG A 108 -2.57 -5.13 15.47
N ASN A 109 -1.64 -5.21 16.42
CA ASN A 109 -1.18 -4.10 17.24
C ASN A 109 0.32 -3.91 17.08
#